data_AF-A0A6N2AFH2-F1
#
_entry.id   AF-A0A6N2AFH2-F1
#
_cell.length_a   1.000
_cell.length_b   1.000
_cell.length_c   1.000
_cell.angle_alpha   90.00
_cell.angle_beta   90.00
_cell.angle_gamma   90.00
#
_symmetry.space_group_name_H-M   'P 1'
#
loop_
_entity.id
_entity.type
_entity.pdbx_description
1 polymer ?
#
loop_
_entity_poly.entity_id
_entity_poly.type
_entity_poly.pdbx_seq_one_letter_code
_entity_poly.pdbx_strand_id
1 'polypeptide(L)'
;MNTFINNEEFKKKVIFIMGATGTGKSRLSVDLATHFRGEIINSDKMQVYKGLEIVTNKITHTEKQGVRHYLLGIYVYSQDCLYQMTT
;
A
#
# COMPACT_ATOMS: atom_id res chain seq x y z
N MET A 1 -31.72 8.34 -37.17
CA MET A 1 -31.97 8.05 -35.73
C MET A 1 -30.60 7.75 -35.13
N ASN A 2 -30.00 8.72 -34.44
CA ASN A 2 -28.63 8.60 -33.92
C ASN A 2 -28.62 7.78 -32.62
N THR A 3 -27.77 6.76 -32.55
CA THR A 3 -27.44 6.08 -31.29
C THR A 3 -25.94 6.24 -31.04
N PHE A 4 -25.55 7.38 -30.49
CA PHE A 4 -24.24 7.54 -29.86
C PHE A 4 -24.29 6.81 -28.53
N ILE A 5 -23.81 5.56 -28.51
CA ILE A 5 -23.54 4.85 -27.26
C ILE A 5 -22.28 5.51 -26.67
N ASN A 6 -22.48 6.38 -25.69
CA ASN A 6 -21.38 6.89 -24.86
C ASN A 6 -20.84 5.72 -24.03
N ASN A 7 -19.72 5.15 -24.48
CA ASN A 7 -18.93 4.21 -23.69
C ASN A 7 -18.13 5.01 -22.65
N GLU A 8 -18.81 5.52 -21.63
CA GLU A 8 -18.15 6.07 -20.44
C GLU A 8 -17.64 4.89 -19.60
N GLU A 9 -16.44 4.41 -19.93
CA GLU A 9 -15.74 3.39 -19.19
C GLU A 9 -15.47 3.92 -17.76
N PHE A 10 -16.23 3.44 -16.77
CA PHE A 10 -16.08 3.85 -15.37
C PHE A 10 -14.68 3.49 -14.86
N LYS A 11 -13.74 4.43 -14.95
CA LYS A 11 -12.38 4.27 -14.43
C LYS A 11 -12.42 4.13 -12.91
N LYS A 12 -11.77 3.10 -12.40
CA LYS A 12 -11.56 2.93 -10.96
C LYS A 12 -10.76 4.12 -10.42
N LYS A 13 -11.28 4.74 -9.36
CA LYS A 13 -10.59 5.84 -8.68
C LYS A 13 -9.44 5.28 -7.84
N VAL A 14 -8.28 5.93 -7.91
CA VAL A 14 -7.07 5.56 -7.16
C VAL A 14 -6.60 6.80 -6.41
N ILE A 15 -6.19 6.61 -5.14
CA ILE A 15 -5.65 7.67 -4.29
C ILE A 15 -4.18 7.36 -4.05
N PHE A 16 -3.32 8.35 -4.29
CA PHE A 16 -1.89 8.27 -3.99
C PHE A 16 -1.58 9.09 -2.74
N ILE A 17 -0.96 8.45 -1.75
CA ILE A 17 -0.53 9.10 -0.50
C ILE A 17 1.00 9.16 -0.52
N MET A 18 1.55 10.34 -0.79
CA MET A 18 2.98 10.58 -0.90
C MET A 18 3.50 11.46 0.25
N GLY A 19 4.80 11.39 0.53
CA GLY A 19 5.44 12.20 1.56
C GLY A 19 6.64 11.51 2.21
N ALA A 20 7.45 12.28 2.94
CA ALA A 20 8.65 11.79 3.62
C ALA A 20 8.37 10.66 4.63
N THR A 21 9.38 9.85 4.93
CA THR A 21 9.27 8.79 5.94
C THR A 21 8.90 9.38 7.31
N GLY A 22 8.03 8.72 8.06
CA GLY A 22 7.59 9.19 9.38
C GLY A 22 6.44 10.21 9.40
N THR A 23 5.96 10.70 8.25
CA THR A 23 4.86 11.71 8.20
C THR A 23 3.45 11.14 8.45
N GLY A 24 3.31 9.89 8.90
CA GLY A 24 2.01 9.29 9.23
C GLY A 24 1.18 8.79 8.04
N LYS A 25 1.78 8.63 6.84
CA LYS A 25 1.09 8.15 5.63
C LYS A 25 0.31 6.85 5.83
N SER A 26 0.90 5.87 6.52
CA SER A 26 0.27 4.58 6.77
C SER A 26 -1.01 4.73 7.62
N ARG A 27 -0.99 5.60 8.64
CA ARG A 27 -2.17 5.91 9.44
C ARG A 27 -3.28 6.55 8.59
N LEU A 28 -2.94 7.59 7.82
CA LEU A 28 -3.89 8.25 6.93
C LEU A 28 -4.50 7.27 5.92
N SER A 29 -3.69 6.34 5.39
CA SER A 29 -4.16 5.35 4.44
C SER A 29 -5.22 4.41 5.03
N VAL A 30 -5.04 3.97 6.30
CA VAL A 30 -6.02 3.13 7.01
C VAL A 30 -7.29 3.91 7.33
N ASP A 31 -7.18 5.16 7.79
CA ASP A 31 -8.34 6.01 8.08
C ASP A 31 -9.21 6.19 6.83
N LEU A 32 -8.58 6.47 5.68
CA LEU A 32 -9.27 6.59 4.40
C LEU A 32 -9.87 5.26 3.93
N ALA A 33 -9.12 4.16 4.02
CA ALA A 33 -9.60 2.86 3.59
C ALA A 33 -10.78 2.36 4.44
N THR A 34 -10.77 2.65 5.74
CA THR A 34 -11.89 2.34 6.64
C THR A 34 -13.13 3.14 6.28
N HIS A 35 -12.99 4.43 5.97
CA HIS A 35 -14.11 5.30 5.62
C HIS A 35 -14.73 4.96 4.26
N PHE A 36 -13.89 4.65 3.25
CA PHE A 36 -14.32 4.41 1.88
C PHE A 36 -14.44 2.92 1.51
N ARG A 37 -14.22 2.00 2.46
CA ARG A 37 -14.13 0.55 2.24
C ARG A 37 -13.10 0.20 1.15
N GLY A 38 -11.98 0.91 1.19
CA GLY A 38 -10.87 0.76 0.26
C GLY A 38 -9.89 -0.33 0.67
N GLU A 39 -8.95 -0.61 -0.23
CA GLU A 39 -7.83 -1.51 0.01
C GLU A 39 -6.53 -0.75 -0.23
N ILE A 40 -5.45 -1.20 0.42
CA ILE A 40 -4.18 -0.47 0.43
C ILE A 40 -3.11 -1.30 -0.27
N ILE A 41 -2.40 -0.67 -1.20
CA ILE A 41 -1.24 -1.25 -1.88
C ILE A 41 0.00 -0.53 -1.38
N ASN A 42 0.91 -1.26 -0.72
CA ASN A 42 2.18 -0.70 -0.29
C ASN A 42 3.11 -0.46 -1.50
N SER A 43 3.77 0.70 -1.53
CA SER A 43 4.74 1.08 -2.56
C SER A 43 6.18 1.18 -2.01
N ASP A 44 6.37 1.00 -0.69
CA ASP A 44 7.69 1.02 -0.08
C ASP A 44 8.41 -0.33 -0.31
N LYS A 45 9.53 -0.27 -1.04
CA LYS A 45 10.35 -1.44 -1.40
C LYS A 45 10.90 -2.20 -0.19
N MET A 46 11.12 -1.56 0.95
CA MET A 46 11.69 -2.21 2.13
C MET A 46 10.60 -2.92 2.93
N GLN A 47 9.38 -2.36 2.96
CA GLN A 47 8.27 -2.94 3.70
C GLN A 47 7.68 -4.21 3.08
N VAL A 48 8.09 -4.57 1.86
CA VAL A 48 7.65 -5.81 1.18
C VAL A 48 8.19 -7.09 1.84
N TYR A 49 9.28 -6.99 2.60
CA TYR A 49 9.96 -8.13 3.23
C TYR A 49 9.46 -8.42 4.65
N LYS A 50 9.38 -9.70 5.02
CA LYS A 50 9.09 -10.21 6.37
C LYS A 50 10.33 -10.12 7.25
N GLY A 51 10.15 -9.91 8.55
CA GLY A 51 11.24 -9.92 9.54
C GLY A 51 11.93 -8.56 9.73
N LEU A 52 11.54 -7.54 8.95
CA LEU A 52 12.07 -6.18 9.02
C LEU A 52 11.04 -5.17 9.56
N GLU A 53 10.04 -5.61 10.32
CA GLU A 53 8.91 -4.80 10.76
C GLU A 53 9.33 -3.54 11.52
N ILE A 54 10.27 -3.67 12.45
CA ILE A 54 10.75 -2.55 13.29
C ILE A 54 11.56 -1.57 12.44
N VAL A 55 12.54 -2.06 11.67
CA VAL A 55 13.47 -1.23 10.88
C VAL A 55 12.75 -0.49 9.76
N THR A 56 11.73 -1.11 9.17
CA THR A 56 10.96 -0.52 8.07
C THR A 56 9.74 0.26 8.53
N ASN A 57 9.56 0.41 9.85
CA ASN A 57 8.43 1.11 10.46
C ASN A 57 7.08 0.58 9.92
N LYS A 58 6.98 -0.75 9.80
CA LYS A 58 5.84 -1.44 9.20
C LYS A 58 4.63 -1.34 10.13
N ILE A 59 3.48 -0.97 9.55
CA ILE A 59 2.23 -0.89 10.30
C ILE A 59 1.84 -2.25 10.92
N THR A 60 1.55 -2.22 12.22
CA THR A 60 1.21 -3.41 13.02
C THR A 60 -0.18 -3.92 12.68
N HIS A 61 -0.49 -5.18 13.02
CA HIS A 61 -1.80 -5.77 12.71
C HIS A 61 -2.96 -4.99 13.35
N THR A 62 -2.79 -4.52 14.57
CA THR A 62 -3.76 -3.68 15.29
C THR A 62 -4.03 -2.37 14.57
N GLU A 63 -2.97 -1.70 14.09
CA GLU A 63 -3.09 -0.43 13.37
C GLU A 63 -3.72 -0.58 11.97
N LYS A 64 -3.73 -1.79 11.38
CA LYS A 64 -4.42 -2.03 10.10
C LYS A 64 -5.94 -1.96 10.22
N GLN A 65 -6.50 -2.11 11.42
CA GLN A 65 -7.95 -2.07 11.67
C GLN A 65 -8.76 -3.02 10.75
N GLY A 66 -8.18 -4.16 10.37
CA GLY A 66 -8.83 -5.12 9.45
C GLY A 66 -8.81 -4.75 7.97
N VAL A 67 -8.21 -3.61 7.59
CA VAL A 67 -8.03 -3.21 6.19
C VAL A 67 -7.06 -4.15 5.48
N ARG A 68 -7.43 -4.58 4.27
CA ARG A 68 -6.57 -5.41 3.41
C ARG A 68 -5.37 -4.61 2.90
N HIS A 69 -4.17 -5.12 3.16
CA HIS A 69 -2.90 -4.57 2.68
C HIS A 69 -2.21 -5.54 1.71
N TYR A 70 -1.85 -5.06 0.53
CA TYR A 70 -1.03 -5.77 -0.45
C TYR A 70 0.42 -5.29 -0.42
N LEU A 71 1.33 -6.13 -0.91
CA LEU A 71 2.78 -5.84 -1.02
C LEU A 71 3.44 -5.45 0.31
N LEU A 72 2.92 -5.94 1.43
CA LEU A 72 3.38 -5.63 2.77
C LEU A 72 3.79 -6.92 3.50
N GLY A 73 5.10 -7.17 3.62
CA GLY A 73 5.62 -8.39 4.25
C GLY A 73 5.23 -9.67 3.51
N ILE A 74 5.27 -9.66 2.17
CA ILE A 74 4.92 -10.83 1.35
C ILE A 74 6.12 -11.74 1.06
N TYR A 75 7.34 -11.19 0.99
CA TYR A 75 8.56 -11.96 0.72
C TYR A 75 9.33 -12.27 2.00
N VAL A 76 9.92 -13.46 2.08
CA VAL A 76 10.88 -13.79 3.14
C VAL A 76 12.20 -13.12 2.82
N TYR A 77 12.80 -12.46 3.80
CA TYR A 77 14.11 -11.87 3.63
C TYR A 77 15.18 -12.99 3.50
N SER A 78 15.91 -13.01 2.38
CA SER A 78 17.03 -13.91 2.12
C SER A 78 18.31 -13.11 1.83
N GLN A 79 19.48 -13.73 1.99
CA GLN A 79 20.79 -13.12 1.71
C GLN A 79 20.87 -12.54 0.28
N ASP A 80 20.21 -13.17 -0.71
CA ASP A 80 20.16 -12.68 -2.09
C ASP A 80 19.44 -11.32 -2.23
N CYS A 81 18.53 -10.98 -1.29
CA CYS A 81 17.79 -9.72 -1.31
C CYS A 81 18.66 -8.52 -0.85
N LEU A 82 19.79 -8.75 -0.18
CA LEU A 82 20.63 -7.68 0.36
C LEU A 82 21.11 -6.72 -0.73
N TYR A 83 21.43 -7.25 -1.92
CA TYR A 83 21.87 -6.47 -3.08
C TYR A 83 20.80 -5.53 -3.65
N GLN A 84 19.51 -5.86 -3.50
CA GLN A 84 18.41 -5.02 -3.98
C GLN A 84 18.07 -3.88 -3.01
N MET A 85 18.54 -3.95 -1.76
CA MET A 85 18.21 -2.92 -0.75
C MET A 85 19.17 -1.73 -0.80
N THR A 86 20.43 -1.96 -1.17
CA THR A 86 21.49 -0.95 -1.18
C THR A 86 21.54 -0.08 -2.44
N THR A 87 20.74 -0.41 -3.47
CA THR A 87 20.60 0.36 -4.72
C THR A 87 19.26 1.08 -4.75
#